data_AF-A0A0C2TIB8-F1
#
_entry.id   AF-A0A0C2TIB8-F1
#
_cell.length_a   1.000
_cell.length_b   1.000
_cell.length_c   1.000
_cell.angle_alpha   90.00
_cell.angle_beta   90.00
_cell.angle_gamma   90.00
#
_symmetry.space_group_name_H-M   'P 1'
#
loop_
_entity.id
_entity.type
_entity.pdbx_description
1 polymer ?
#
loop_
_entity_poly.entity_id
_entity_poly.type
_entity_poly.pdbx_seq_one_letter_code
_entity_poly.pdbx_strand_id
1 'polypeptide(L)'
;MYPFLASLAEIGHCRQWKPFHPALTHDIVIREYRPHLNGVPIILGKRIPEDEFTLAKWCPGLPTDSARRKLFQRILHEGYTLPILMSISMALLAGIYTTKTVREVSGNVRRGVRLMYRGSPISDFGIAKGSLNVQDKNRLVYFKETPLHFLLSRGQDPNEHYWLYFKTIRNEEVIVDLATSMFNLGSQVKVDPYVPGKFPTNSFAPALFQEGRVAENVIGAHRERERFSVLRNDDLHAIASHATGYRVTWFEADDMWDFMDTVAGSECEGIEKIIATDVLQSALAQFESIVEERAWQQWPKTPESRPSSDDAESGEWWRELMKWKKRNKSYVPQDPISVISRLDDMIISDMIIAHILQDLEISD
;
A
#
# COMPACT_ATOMS: atom_id res chain seq x y z
N MET A 1 -12.83 8.30 -2.11
CA MET A 1 -12.43 7.13 -2.92
C MET A 1 -11.30 6.34 -2.26
N TYR A 2 -10.15 6.93 -1.92
CA TYR A 2 -9.04 6.13 -1.36
C TYR A 2 -9.37 5.29 -0.10
N PRO A 3 -10.29 5.69 0.83
CA PRO A 3 -10.68 4.83 1.95
C PRO A 3 -11.46 3.60 1.49
N PHE A 4 -12.25 3.74 0.42
CA PHE A 4 -12.91 2.62 -0.23
C PHE A 4 -11.87 1.66 -0.83
N LEU A 5 -10.85 2.17 -1.54
CA LEU A 5 -9.77 1.33 -2.07
C LEU A 5 -9.02 0.60 -0.94
N ALA A 6 -8.75 1.27 0.18
CA ALA A 6 -8.14 0.66 1.36
C ALA A 6 -8.99 -0.49 1.93
N SER A 7 -10.31 -0.33 1.94
CA SER A 7 -11.22 -1.39 2.36
C SER A 7 -11.18 -2.61 1.44
N LEU A 8 -11.02 -2.42 0.13
CA LEU A 8 -10.87 -3.53 -0.83
C LEU A 8 -9.55 -4.26 -0.60
N ALA A 9 -8.46 -3.54 -0.30
CA ALA A 9 -7.19 -4.15 0.04
C ALA A 9 -7.28 -4.96 1.35
N GLU A 10 -7.94 -4.43 2.38
CA GLU A 10 -8.17 -5.14 3.64
C GLU A 10 -8.95 -6.45 3.42
N ILE A 11 -10.00 -6.42 2.58
CA ILE A 11 -10.73 -7.64 2.18
C ILE A 11 -9.79 -8.65 1.54
N GLY A 12 -8.87 -8.21 0.67
CA GLY A 12 -7.87 -9.07 0.04
C GLY A 12 -6.91 -9.70 1.04
N HIS A 13 -6.42 -8.94 2.01
CA HIS A 13 -5.53 -9.45 3.05
C HIS A 13 -6.22 -10.43 4.01
N CYS A 14 -7.54 -10.30 4.21
CA CYS A 14 -8.32 -11.14 5.13
C CYS A 14 -8.95 -12.40 4.49
N ARG A 15 -8.62 -12.74 3.24
CA ARG A 15 -9.21 -13.91 2.57
C ARG A 15 -8.76 -15.22 3.21
N GLN A 16 -9.72 -16.12 3.47
CA GLN A 16 -9.46 -17.39 4.15
C GLN A 16 -8.54 -18.35 3.39
N TRP A 17 -8.55 -18.30 2.06
CA TRP A 17 -7.76 -19.17 1.20
C TRP A 17 -6.37 -18.57 0.87
N LYS A 18 -6.09 -17.31 1.27
CA LYS A 18 -4.72 -16.77 1.26
C LYS A 18 -3.88 -17.61 2.23
N PRO A 19 -2.71 -18.13 1.82
CA PRO A 19 -1.85 -18.87 2.72
C PRO A 19 -1.50 -18.01 3.93
N PHE A 20 -1.80 -18.52 5.13
CA PHE A 20 -1.44 -17.82 6.36
C PHE A 20 0.08 -17.74 6.49
N HIS A 21 0.58 -16.55 6.78
CA HIS A 21 1.97 -16.39 7.16
C HIS A 21 2.25 -17.27 8.39
N PRO A 22 3.32 -18.09 8.43
CA PRO A 22 3.59 -19.00 9.55
C PRO A 22 3.58 -18.29 10.91
N ALA A 23 4.06 -17.05 10.96
CA ALA A 23 4.07 -16.24 12.17
C ALA A 23 2.67 -15.89 12.72
N LEU A 24 1.58 -16.05 11.96
CA LEU A 24 0.20 -15.86 12.44
C LEU A 24 -0.37 -17.12 13.12
N THR A 25 0.29 -18.27 12.95
CA THR A 25 -0.19 -19.57 13.45
C THR A 25 0.71 -20.18 14.53
N HIS A 26 1.85 -19.55 14.83
CA HIS A 26 2.79 -19.96 15.86
C HIS A 26 2.86 -18.89 16.95
N ASP A 27 3.19 -19.25 18.19
CA ASP A 27 3.60 -18.25 19.17
C ASP A 27 4.92 -17.61 18.70
N ILE A 28 5.07 -16.33 18.97
CA ILE A 28 6.21 -15.56 18.51
C ILE A 28 6.94 -14.88 19.67
N VAL A 29 8.27 -14.98 19.61
CA VAL A 29 9.18 -14.25 20.50
C VAL A 29 9.90 -13.18 19.68
N ILE A 30 9.71 -11.93 20.08
CA ILE A 30 10.42 -10.78 19.50
C ILE A 30 11.75 -10.66 20.24
N ARG A 31 12.86 -10.64 19.50
CA ARG A 31 14.18 -10.35 20.06
C ARG A 31 14.57 -8.92 19.73
N GLU A 32 15.49 -8.38 20.52
CA GLU A 32 16.03 -7.04 20.26
C GLU A 32 16.64 -6.98 18.85
N TYR A 33 16.51 -5.80 18.24
CA TYR A 33 17.09 -5.52 16.93
C TYR A 33 18.59 -5.82 16.92
N ARG A 34 19.04 -6.51 15.87
CA ARG A 34 20.46 -6.81 15.65
C ARG A 34 20.88 -6.24 14.29
N PRO A 35 21.86 -5.31 14.25
CA PRO A 35 22.26 -4.64 13.02
C PRO A 35 22.58 -5.59 11.84
N HIS A 36 23.25 -6.71 12.12
CA HIS A 36 23.63 -7.68 11.08
C HIS A 36 22.45 -8.43 10.43
N LEU A 37 21.26 -8.37 11.01
CA LEU A 37 20.07 -9.02 10.45
C LEU A 37 19.27 -8.10 9.52
N ASN A 38 19.58 -6.80 9.48
CA ASN A 38 18.82 -5.79 8.74
C ASN A 38 17.30 -5.85 9.03
N GLY A 39 16.91 -6.18 10.27
CA GLY A 39 15.52 -6.36 10.65
C GLY A 39 15.31 -6.75 12.11
N VAL A 40 14.07 -6.65 12.57
CA VAL A 40 13.63 -7.15 13.88
C VAL A 40 13.42 -8.66 13.81
N PRO A 41 14.20 -9.45 14.56
CA PRO A 41 14.05 -10.91 14.60
C PRO A 41 12.76 -11.36 15.30
N ILE A 42 11.96 -12.16 14.58
CA ILE A 42 10.75 -12.82 15.05
C ILE A 42 11.02 -14.34 15.08
N ILE A 43 11.10 -14.91 16.28
CA ILE A 43 11.32 -16.34 16.47
C ILE A 43 9.97 -17.04 16.54
N LEU A 44 9.74 -18.02 15.66
CA LEU A 44 8.53 -18.83 15.60
C LEU A 44 8.68 -20.03 16.53
N GLY A 45 7.80 -20.13 17.53
CA GLY A 45 7.76 -21.24 18.48
C GLY A 45 6.86 -22.38 18.01
N LYS A 46 5.98 -22.84 18.89
CA LYS A 46 5.00 -23.89 18.64
C LYS A 46 3.78 -23.34 17.92
N ARG A 47 3.19 -24.17 17.05
CA ARG A 47 1.90 -23.86 16.43
C ARG A 47 0.83 -23.74 17.53
N ILE A 48 0.02 -22.69 17.46
CA ILE A 48 -1.13 -22.48 18.36
C ILE A 48 -2.36 -23.08 17.67
N PRO A 49 -3.11 -23.97 18.35
CA PRO A 49 -4.41 -24.43 17.87
C PRO A 49 -5.37 -23.26 17.66
N GLU A 50 -6.21 -23.31 16.62
CA GLU A 50 -7.10 -22.21 16.24
C GLU A 50 -8.09 -21.83 17.35
N ASP A 51 -8.60 -22.82 18.08
CA ASP A 51 -9.51 -22.68 19.22
C ASP A 51 -8.84 -22.10 20.47
N GLU A 52 -7.51 -22.10 20.52
CA GLU A 52 -6.71 -21.56 21.63
C GLU A 52 -6.10 -20.19 21.31
N PHE A 53 -6.34 -19.64 20.11
CA PHE A 53 -5.70 -18.41 19.67
C PHE A 53 -6.18 -17.19 20.49
N THR A 54 -5.23 -16.51 21.13
CA THR A 54 -5.42 -15.18 21.71
C THR A 54 -4.18 -14.34 21.42
N LEU A 55 -4.32 -13.02 21.28
CA LEU A 55 -3.17 -12.14 21.04
C LEU A 55 -2.10 -12.30 22.14
N ALA A 56 -2.52 -12.41 23.40
CA ALA A 56 -1.62 -12.59 24.54
C ALA A 56 -0.83 -13.90 24.48
N LYS A 57 -1.46 -15.00 24.06
CA LYS A 57 -0.78 -16.29 23.86
C LYS A 57 0.12 -16.26 22.62
N TRP A 58 -0.32 -15.58 21.56
CA TRP A 58 0.39 -15.45 20.30
C TRP A 58 1.69 -14.65 20.44
N CYS A 59 1.67 -13.52 21.13
CA CYS A 59 2.85 -12.70 21.35
C CYS A 59 2.93 -12.22 22.82
N PRO A 60 3.39 -13.08 23.75
CA PRO A 60 3.39 -12.76 25.18
C PRO A 60 4.40 -11.66 25.55
N GLY A 61 5.47 -11.49 24.76
CA GLY A 61 6.54 -10.53 25.04
C GLY A 61 6.16 -9.05 24.86
N LEU A 62 5.07 -8.75 24.16
CA LEU A 62 4.56 -7.37 24.04
C LEU A 62 3.63 -7.05 25.22
N PRO A 63 3.70 -5.86 25.83
CA PRO A 63 2.99 -5.56 27.08
C PRO A 63 1.49 -5.31 26.90
N THR A 64 1.06 -4.82 25.73
CA THR A 64 -0.32 -4.39 25.49
C THR A 64 -0.93 -5.07 24.26
N ASP A 65 -2.26 -5.25 24.29
CA ASP A 65 -2.99 -5.78 23.13
C ASP A 65 -2.93 -4.85 21.92
N SER A 66 -2.76 -3.54 22.13
CA SER A 66 -2.54 -2.58 21.04
C SER A 66 -1.25 -2.92 20.27
N ALA A 67 -0.14 -3.08 20.99
CA ALA A 67 1.15 -3.44 20.39
C ALA A 67 1.09 -4.81 19.68
N ARG A 68 0.43 -5.80 20.29
CA ARG A 68 0.22 -7.12 19.68
C ARG A 68 -0.61 -7.02 18.41
N ARG A 69 -1.75 -6.35 18.46
CA ARG A 69 -2.64 -6.16 17.29
C ARG A 69 -1.92 -5.46 16.15
N LYS A 70 -1.11 -4.46 16.46
CA LYS A 70 -0.30 -3.76 15.47
C LYS A 70 0.70 -4.68 14.80
N LEU A 71 1.48 -5.46 15.55
CA LEU A 71 2.38 -6.45 14.96
C LEU A 71 1.62 -7.51 14.15
N PHE A 72 0.46 -7.96 14.65
CA PHE A 72 -0.40 -8.91 13.95
C PHE A 72 -0.82 -8.36 12.58
N GLN A 73 -1.30 -7.11 12.53
CA GLN A 73 -1.68 -6.43 11.29
C GLN A 73 -0.49 -6.28 10.33
N ARG A 74 0.71 -5.97 10.84
CA ARG A 74 1.91 -5.90 10.00
C ARG A 74 2.16 -7.21 9.26
N ILE A 75 2.14 -8.33 9.99
CA ILE A 75 2.39 -9.67 9.45
C ILE A 75 1.23 -10.12 8.53
N LEU A 76 -0.02 -9.81 8.89
CA LEU A 76 -1.19 -10.10 8.07
C LEU A 76 -1.11 -9.44 6.68
N HIS A 77 -0.57 -8.22 6.65
CA HIS A 77 -0.44 -7.41 5.44
C HIS A 77 0.82 -7.70 4.64
N GLU A 78 1.69 -8.61 5.08
CA GLU A 78 2.83 -9.04 4.28
C GLU A 78 2.39 -9.90 3.08
N GLY A 79 3.14 -9.74 1.98
CA GLY A 79 2.95 -10.46 0.72
C GLY A 79 1.72 -10.01 -0.07
N TYR A 80 1.70 -10.43 -1.33
CA TYR A 80 0.55 -10.32 -2.23
C TYR A 80 0.04 -8.89 -2.50
N THR A 81 0.88 -7.87 -2.27
CA THR A 81 0.55 -6.47 -2.57
C THR A 81 0.20 -6.29 -4.04
N LEU A 82 1.04 -6.80 -4.96
CA LEU A 82 0.81 -6.65 -6.40
C LEU A 82 -0.53 -7.29 -6.86
N PRO A 83 -0.84 -8.56 -6.53
CA PRO A 83 -2.15 -9.15 -6.82
C PRO A 83 -3.33 -8.29 -6.36
N ILE A 84 -3.30 -7.80 -5.12
CA ILE A 84 -4.37 -6.99 -4.54
C ILE A 84 -4.51 -5.65 -5.29
N LEU A 85 -3.40 -4.97 -5.57
CA LEU A 85 -3.42 -3.70 -6.33
C LEU A 85 -3.89 -3.90 -7.77
N MET A 86 -3.54 -5.03 -8.38
CA MET A 86 -4.00 -5.40 -9.71
C MET A 86 -5.52 -5.59 -9.74
N SER A 87 -6.06 -6.38 -8.80
CA SER A 87 -7.50 -6.57 -8.64
C SER A 87 -8.26 -5.26 -8.49
N ILE A 88 -7.76 -4.36 -7.64
CA ILE A 88 -8.38 -3.06 -7.39
C ILE A 88 -8.33 -2.19 -8.66
N SER A 89 -7.20 -2.20 -9.38
CA SER A 89 -7.03 -1.44 -10.62
C SER A 89 -7.93 -1.96 -11.74
N MET A 90 -8.05 -3.27 -11.90
CA MET A 90 -8.98 -3.90 -12.84
C MET A 90 -10.44 -3.63 -12.50
N ALA A 91 -10.81 -3.74 -11.22
CA ALA A 91 -12.17 -3.44 -10.78
C ALA A 91 -12.52 -1.96 -11.02
N LEU A 92 -11.55 -1.07 -10.86
CA LEU A 92 -11.72 0.34 -11.19
C LEU A 92 -11.87 0.57 -12.70
N LEU A 93 -11.05 -0.10 -13.52
CA LEU A 93 -11.15 -0.04 -14.98
C LEU A 93 -12.53 -0.49 -15.46
N ALA A 94 -12.96 -1.68 -15.04
CA ALA A 94 -14.24 -2.29 -15.41
C ALA A 94 -15.46 -1.57 -14.82
N GLY A 95 -15.40 -1.18 -13.54
CA GLY A 95 -16.54 -0.61 -12.82
C GLY A 95 -16.75 0.88 -13.08
N ILE A 96 -15.72 1.63 -13.45
CA ILE A 96 -15.80 3.10 -13.62
C ILE A 96 -15.51 3.55 -15.04
N TYR A 97 -14.56 2.94 -15.74
CA TYR A 97 -14.05 3.47 -17.02
C TYR A 97 -14.60 2.77 -18.27
N THR A 98 -15.02 1.51 -18.20
CA THR A 98 -15.67 0.83 -19.33
C THR A 98 -17.19 0.97 -19.32
N THR A 99 -17.80 1.39 -18.21
CA THR A 99 -19.26 1.59 -18.08
C THR A 99 -19.72 2.84 -18.86
N LYS A 100 -19.84 2.70 -20.18
CA LYS A 100 -20.14 3.83 -21.09
C LYS A 100 -21.54 4.41 -20.86
N THR A 101 -22.49 3.60 -20.42
CA THR A 101 -23.89 4.02 -20.14
C THR A 101 -24.54 3.09 -19.12
N VAL A 102 -25.05 3.63 -18.01
CA VAL A 102 -25.96 2.88 -17.14
C VAL A 102 -27.37 3.14 -17.65
N ARG A 103 -28.04 2.09 -18.16
CA ARG A 103 -29.46 2.17 -18.50
C ARG A 103 -30.25 2.07 -17.21
N GLU A 104 -30.99 3.12 -16.88
CA GLU A 104 -31.92 3.06 -15.77
C GLU A 104 -33.09 2.14 -16.07
N VAL A 105 -33.74 1.64 -15.01
CA VAL A 105 -35.04 0.93 -15.10
C VAL A 105 -36.09 1.80 -15.80
N SER A 106 -35.97 3.12 -15.72
CA SER A 106 -36.83 4.10 -16.43
C SER A 106 -36.53 4.24 -17.93
N GLY A 107 -35.53 3.52 -18.46
CA GLY A 107 -35.08 3.64 -19.85
C GLY A 107 -34.14 4.82 -20.12
N ASN A 108 -33.89 5.68 -19.13
CA ASN A 108 -32.97 6.81 -19.28
C ASN A 108 -31.52 6.33 -19.36
N VAL A 109 -30.79 6.85 -20.36
CA VAL A 109 -29.36 6.61 -20.52
C VAL A 109 -28.61 7.62 -19.66
N ARG A 110 -27.93 7.14 -18.61
CA ARG A 110 -27.08 7.99 -17.76
C ARG A 110 -25.64 7.97 -18.23
N ARG A 111 -24.99 9.13 -18.15
CA ARG A 111 -23.54 9.28 -18.35
C ARG A 111 -22.80 8.52 -17.26
N GLY A 112 -21.77 7.75 -17.64
CA GLY A 112 -20.93 7.00 -16.71
C GLY A 112 -20.26 7.88 -15.66
N VAL A 113 -20.05 7.32 -14.47
CA VAL A 113 -19.29 7.95 -13.38
C VAL A 113 -17.81 8.00 -13.79
N ARG A 114 -17.10 9.09 -13.45
CA ARG A 114 -15.64 9.18 -13.65
C ARG A 114 -14.98 9.66 -12.38
N LEU A 115 -13.79 9.11 -12.09
CA LEU A 115 -13.00 9.63 -10.98
C LEU A 115 -12.52 11.04 -11.29
N MET A 116 -12.51 11.86 -10.24
CA MET A 116 -12.00 13.21 -10.25
C MET A 116 -11.14 13.44 -9.02
N TYR A 117 -10.09 14.23 -9.19
CA TYR A 117 -9.30 14.75 -8.10
C TYR A 117 -9.30 16.28 -8.19
N ARG A 118 -9.74 16.96 -7.11
CA ARG A 118 -9.88 18.43 -7.05
C ARG A 118 -10.64 19.05 -8.24
N GLY A 119 -11.67 18.35 -8.72
CA GLY A 119 -12.48 18.80 -9.87
C GLY A 119 -11.80 18.60 -11.23
N SER A 120 -10.61 17.99 -11.26
CA SER A 120 -9.91 17.57 -12.48
C SER A 120 -10.15 16.07 -12.73
N PRO A 121 -10.71 15.66 -13.88
CA PRO A 121 -10.85 14.25 -14.23
C PRO A 121 -9.50 13.52 -14.21
N ILE A 122 -9.51 12.28 -13.74
CA ILE A 122 -8.37 11.37 -13.88
C ILE A 122 -8.21 11.02 -15.37
N SER A 123 -7.02 11.23 -15.92
CA SER A 123 -6.63 10.94 -17.30
C SER A 123 -5.82 9.66 -17.46
N ASP A 124 -5.25 9.18 -16.36
CA ASP A 124 -4.47 7.94 -16.28
C ASP A 124 -4.40 7.41 -14.85
N PHE A 125 -4.30 6.10 -14.67
CA PHE A 125 -4.03 5.44 -13.40
C PHE A 125 -3.42 4.05 -13.63
N GLY A 126 -2.74 3.54 -12.61
CA GLY A 126 -2.21 2.19 -12.63
C GLY A 126 -1.33 1.89 -11.42
N ILE A 127 -0.34 1.03 -11.63
CA ILE A 127 0.56 0.55 -10.59
C ILE A 127 1.95 1.13 -10.84
N ALA A 128 2.55 1.66 -9.78
CA ALA A 128 3.95 2.04 -9.75
C ALA A 128 4.73 1.03 -8.91
N LYS A 129 5.95 0.73 -9.35
CA LYS A 129 6.91 -0.17 -8.71
C LYS A 129 8.14 0.61 -8.31
N GLY A 130 8.66 0.32 -7.13
CA GLY A 130 9.90 0.92 -6.69
C GLY A 130 10.31 0.46 -5.30
N SER A 131 10.91 1.35 -4.55
CA SER A 131 11.43 1.07 -3.22
C SER A 131 10.90 2.02 -2.16
N LEU A 132 10.91 1.56 -0.90
CA LEU A 132 10.66 2.36 0.29
C LEU A 132 11.94 2.53 1.12
N ASN A 133 12.21 3.75 1.57
CA ASN A 133 13.21 3.99 2.61
C ASN A 133 12.68 3.53 3.98
N VAL A 134 12.91 2.25 4.28
CA VAL A 134 12.49 1.62 5.54
C VAL A 134 13.71 1.38 6.42
N GLN A 135 13.70 1.98 7.61
CA GLN A 135 14.68 1.72 8.66
C GLN A 135 14.66 0.24 9.06
N ASP A 136 15.81 -0.35 9.37
CA ASP A 136 15.87 -1.78 9.68
C ASP A 136 15.03 -2.18 10.89
N LYS A 137 14.86 -1.30 11.90
CA LYS A 137 13.96 -1.53 13.05
C LYS A 137 12.49 -1.73 12.65
N ASN A 138 12.13 -1.36 11.43
CA ASN A 138 10.80 -1.48 10.86
C ASN A 138 10.69 -2.64 9.85
N ARG A 139 11.75 -3.40 9.63
CA ARG A 139 11.74 -4.63 8.83
C ARG A 139 11.56 -5.84 9.75
N LEU A 140 10.93 -6.91 9.27
CA LEU A 140 10.75 -8.16 10.01
C LEU A 140 11.60 -9.27 9.37
N VAL A 141 12.20 -10.10 10.22
CA VAL A 141 12.97 -11.27 9.80
C VAL A 141 12.55 -12.45 10.66
N TYR A 142 12.13 -13.54 10.03
CA TYR A 142 11.55 -14.69 10.70
C TYR A 142 12.53 -15.84 10.82
N PHE A 143 12.55 -16.45 12.00
CA PHE A 143 13.36 -17.62 12.31
C PHE A 143 12.46 -18.74 12.77
N LYS A 144 12.57 -19.90 12.15
CA LYS A 144 11.94 -21.14 12.64
C LYS A 144 13.02 -22.14 12.97
N GLU A 145 13.11 -22.51 14.25
CA GLU A 145 13.98 -23.59 14.69
C GLU A 145 13.30 -24.91 14.33
N THR A 146 14.03 -25.77 13.63
CA THR A 146 13.64 -27.16 13.39
C THR A 146 14.71 -28.07 14.01
N PRO A 147 14.41 -29.35 14.26
CA PRO A 147 15.40 -30.27 14.85
C PRO A 147 16.71 -30.39 14.05
N LEU A 148 16.69 -30.04 12.76
CA LEU A 148 17.81 -30.19 11.84
C LEU A 148 18.44 -28.84 11.43
N HIS A 149 17.65 -27.78 11.30
CA HIS A 149 18.08 -26.50 10.73
C HIS A 149 17.35 -25.28 11.31
N PHE A 150 17.99 -24.11 11.22
CA PHE A 150 17.33 -22.81 11.35
C PHE A 150 16.85 -22.35 9.97
N LEU A 151 15.52 -22.23 9.80
CA LEU A 151 14.94 -21.64 8.60
C LEU A 151 14.86 -20.12 8.80
N LEU A 152 15.58 -19.39 7.94
CA LEU A 152 15.53 -17.94 7.85
C LEU A 152 14.58 -17.55 6.71
N SER A 153 13.53 -16.81 7.03
CA SER A 153 12.67 -16.17 6.02
C SER A 153 12.72 -14.66 6.21
N ARG A 154 12.96 -13.92 5.14
CA ARG A 154 12.85 -12.46 5.17
C ARG A 154 11.37 -12.07 5.06
N GLY A 155 10.97 -11.03 5.77
CA GLY A 155 9.68 -10.38 5.50
C GLY A 155 9.70 -9.67 4.14
N GLN A 156 8.70 -8.83 3.91
CA GLN A 156 8.59 -8.09 2.65
C GLN A 156 9.87 -7.28 2.36
N ASP A 157 10.36 -7.34 1.12
CA ASP A 157 11.49 -6.53 0.69
C ASP A 157 11.01 -5.09 0.39
N PRO A 158 11.47 -4.07 1.12
CA PRO A 158 11.13 -2.70 0.82
C PRO A 158 11.69 -2.22 -0.53
N ASN A 159 12.63 -2.94 -1.15
CA ASN A 159 13.10 -2.64 -2.50
C ASN A 159 12.16 -3.13 -3.60
N GLU A 160 11.18 -3.98 -3.28
CA GLU A 160 10.15 -4.47 -4.20
C GLU A 160 8.78 -4.10 -3.65
N HIS A 161 8.45 -2.81 -3.77
CA HIS A 161 7.21 -2.23 -3.25
C HIS A 161 6.34 -1.68 -4.39
N TYR A 162 5.03 -1.74 -4.19
CA TYR A 162 4.03 -1.37 -5.19
C TYR A 162 2.98 -0.42 -4.59
N TRP A 163 2.53 0.55 -5.38
CA TRP A 163 1.45 1.47 -5.01
C TRP A 163 0.61 1.88 -6.22
N LEU A 164 -0.57 2.45 -5.95
CA LEU A 164 -1.42 3.00 -7.00
C LEU A 164 -1.03 4.46 -7.27
N TYR A 165 -0.98 4.84 -8.54
CA TYR A 165 -0.89 6.23 -8.95
C TYR A 165 -2.14 6.65 -9.72
N PHE A 166 -2.49 7.92 -9.62
CA PHE A 166 -3.54 8.55 -10.40
C PHE A 166 -3.04 9.88 -10.93
N LYS A 167 -3.31 10.15 -12.20
CA LYS A 167 -2.91 11.36 -12.90
C LYS A 167 -4.12 12.06 -13.47
N THR A 168 -4.24 13.36 -13.24
CA THR A 168 -5.34 14.17 -13.77
C THR A 168 -5.01 14.74 -15.15
N ILE A 169 -6.02 15.18 -15.89
CA ILE A 169 -5.83 15.92 -17.17
C ILE A 169 -5.00 17.21 -17.01
N ARG A 170 -4.84 17.71 -15.77
CA ARG A 170 -4.00 18.86 -15.42
C ARG A 170 -2.58 18.45 -15.02
N ASN A 171 -2.20 17.19 -15.25
CA ASN A 171 -0.92 16.63 -14.86
C ASN A 171 -0.66 16.68 -13.33
N GLU A 172 -1.73 16.73 -12.52
CA GLU A 172 -1.62 16.54 -11.07
C GLU A 172 -1.55 15.05 -10.78
N GLU A 173 -0.62 14.64 -9.92
CA GLU A 173 -0.46 13.25 -9.52
C GLU A 173 -0.82 13.06 -8.05
N VAL A 174 -1.45 11.93 -7.75
CA VAL A 174 -1.66 11.45 -6.37
C VAL A 174 -1.28 9.99 -6.28
N ILE A 175 -0.72 9.63 -5.13
CA ILE A 175 -0.34 8.26 -4.80
C ILE A 175 -1.28 7.74 -3.71
N VAL A 176 -1.70 6.49 -3.88
CA VAL A 176 -2.41 5.72 -2.87
C VAL A 176 -1.63 4.45 -2.62
N ASP A 177 -1.00 4.38 -1.46
CA ASP A 177 -0.25 3.22 -1.02
C ASP A 177 -1.04 2.49 0.07
N LEU A 178 -1.38 1.23 -0.21
CA LEU A 178 -2.23 0.39 0.64
C LEU A 178 -1.43 -0.65 1.43
N ALA A 179 -0.10 -0.65 1.31
CA ALA A 179 0.76 -1.68 1.88
C ALA A 179 1.87 -1.14 2.79
N THR A 180 1.92 0.17 3.07
CA THR A 180 2.96 0.73 3.97
C THR A 180 2.93 0.17 5.40
N SER A 181 1.79 -0.36 5.86
CA SER A 181 1.65 -0.82 7.24
C SER A 181 2.61 -1.95 7.58
N MET A 182 2.96 -2.84 6.65
CA MET A 182 3.90 -3.95 6.92
C MET A 182 5.26 -3.44 7.42
N PHE A 183 5.67 -2.28 6.93
CA PHE A 183 6.88 -1.57 7.35
C PHE A 183 6.68 -0.64 8.54
N ASN A 184 5.58 -0.76 9.29
CA ASN A 184 5.27 0.18 10.39
C ASN A 184 5.26 1.65 9.91
N LEU A 185 4.92 1.88 8.64
CA LEU A 185 4.86 3.19 8.01
C LEU A 185 3.42 3.55 7.63
N GLY A 186 3.16 4.85 7.54
CA GLY A 186 1.91 5.40 7.00
C GLY A 186 0.81 5.62 8.03
N SER A 187 -0.41 5.67 7.53
CA SER A 187 -1.62 5.93 8.30
C SER A 187 -2.63 4.80 8.13
N GLN A 188 -3.59 4.74 9.03
CA GLN A 188 -4.80 3.98 8.85
C GLN A 188 -5.95 4.95 8.58
N VAL A 189 -6.88 4.56 7.73
CA VAL A 189 -8.05 5.34 7.37
C VAL A 189 -9.31 4.59 7.76
N LYS A 190 -10.31 5.30 8.27
CA LYS A 190 -11.59 4.72 8.66
C LYS A 190 -12.36 4.26 7.41
N VAL A 191 -12.80 3.00 7.40
CA VAL A 191 -13.40 2.36 6.22
C VAL A 191 -14.88 2.05 6.34
N ASP A 192 -15.43 1.92 7.55
CA ASP A 192 -16.83 1.55 7.76
C ASP A 192 -17.87 2.49 7.11
N PRO A 193 -17.65 3.82 6.97
CA PRO A 193 -18.57 4.69 6.24
C PRO A 193 -18.56 4.50 4.72
N TYR A 194 -17.54 3.83 4.18
CA TYR A 194 -17.32 3.71 2.75
C TYR A 194 -17.84 2.38 2.18
N VAL A 195 -17.97 1.36 3.04
CA VAL A 195 -18.55 0.05 2.69
C VAL A 195 -19.47 -0.43 3.82
N PRO A 196 -20.69 0.12 3.92
CA PRO A 196 -21.61 -0.20 5.02
C PRO A 196 -21.92 -1.70 5.12
N GLY A 197 -21.90 -2.22 6.35
CA GLY A 197 -22.27 -3.62 6.64
C GLY A 197 -21.22 -4.68 6.29
N LYS A 198 -20.08 -4.31 5.67
CA LYS A 198 -18.97 -5.24 5.40
C LYS A 198 -17.93 -5.27 6.51
N PHE A 199 -17.78 -4.18 7.25
CA PHE A 199 -16.82 -4.04 8.33
C PHE A 199 -17.51 -3.74 9.67
N PRO A 200 -16.93 -4.17 10.80
CA PRO A 200 -17.34 -3.68 12.11
C PRO A 200 -17.32 -2.15 12.19
N THR A 201 -18.15 -1.58 13.04
CA THR A 201 -18.10 -0.14 13.32
C THR A 201 -16.72 0.27 13.83
N ASN A 202 -16.25 1.45 13.41
CA ASN A 202 -14.90 1.95 13.71
C ASN A 202 -13.74 1.09 13.17
N SER A 203 -13.95 0.46 12.01
CA SER A 203 -12.87 -0.26 11.33
C SER A 203 -11.94 0.70 10.61
N PHE A 204 -10.64 0.43 10.70
CA PHE A 204 -9.59 1.18 10.02
C PHE A 204 -8.78 0.22 9.15
N ALA A 205 -8.42 0.65 7.94
CA ALA A 205 -7.53 -0.08 7.03
C ALA A 205 -6.27 0.75 6.77
N PRO A 206 -5.12 0.11 6.50
CA PRO A 206 -3.92 0.81 6.06
C PRO A 206 -4.15 1.61 4.78
N ALA A 207 -3.75 2.86 4.80
CA ALA A 207 -3.67 3.67 3.59
C ALA A 207 -2.78 4.88 3.82
N LEU A 208 -1.92 5.16 2.86
CA LEU A 208 -1.18 6.41 2.74
C LEU A 208 -1.62 7.11 1.46
N PHE A 209 -2.15 8.32 1.62
CA PHE A 209 -2.55 9.19 0.52
C PHE A 209 -1.56 10.35 0.41
N GLN A 210 -0.88 10.47 -0.73
CA GLN A 210 0.08 11.53 -1.01
C GLN A 210 -0.30 12.33 -2.25
N GLU A 211 -0.02 13.63 -2.22
CA GLU A 211 -0.32 14.58 -3.31
C GLU A 211 0.99 15.09 -3.92
N GLY A 212 1.08 15.14 -5.26
CA GLY A 212 2.32 15.20 -6.07
C GLY A 212 3.51 15.96 -5.51
N ARG A 213 3.39 17.26 -5.20
CA ARG A 213 4.55 18.08 -4.76
C ARG A 213 5.04 17.80 -3.33
N VAL A 214 4.22 17.10 -2.54
CA VAL A 214 4.56 16.67 -1.17
C VAL A 214 5.37 15.37 -1.21
N ALA A 215 5.18 14.54 -2.25
CA ALA A 215 5.89 13.27 -2.39
C ALA A 215 7.40 13.47 -2.56
N GLU A 216 7.82 14.48 -3.32
CA GLU A 216 9.26 14.77 -3.55
C GLU A 216 9.99 15.30 -2.30
N ASN A 217 9.29 15.97 -1.37
CA ASN A 217 9.94 16.81 -0.35
C ASN A 217 9.69 16.40 1.12
N VAL A 218 8.83 15.42 1.41
CA VAL A 218 8.36 15.17 2.80
C VAL A 218 8.54 13.77 3.27
N ILE A 219 8.46 12.82 2.33
CA ILE A 219 8.63 11.43 2.63
C ILE A 219 9.42 10.86 1.46
N GLY A 220 10.74 11.02 1.49
CA GLY A 220 11.67 10.28 0.63
C GLY A 220 11.66 8.76 0.91
N ALA A 221 10.50 8.22 1.30
CA ALA A 221 10.26 6.78 1.38
C ALA A 221 10.16 6.24 -0.03
N HIS A 222 9.22 6.73 -0.84
CA HIS A 222 8.99 6.19 -2.18
C HIS A 222 10.08 6.64 -3.17
N ARG A 223 10.75 5.66 -3.78
CA ARG A 223 11.59 5.86 -4.96
C ARG A 223 11.04 4.98 -6.08
N GLU A 224 10.26 5.61 -6.96
CA GLU A 224 9.71 4.98 -8.16
C GLU A 224 10.83 4.53 -9.10
N ARG A 225 10.69 3.34 -9.68
CA ARG A 225 11.57 2.82 -10.74
C ARG A 225 10.81 2.64 -12.03
N GLU A 226 9.60 2.09 -11.94
CA GLU A 226 8.78 1.73 -13.10
C GLU A 226 7.32 2.05 -12.84
N ARG A 227 6.58 2.30 -13.93
CA ARG A 227 5.18 2.68 -13.89
C ARG A 227 4.42 2.00 -15.01
N PHE A 228 3.28 1.43 -14.68
CA PHE A 228 2.46 0.64 -15.59
C PHE A 228 1.04 1.20 -15.60
N SER A 229 0.58 1.68 -16.76
CA SER A 229 -0.78 2.21 -16.91
C SER A 229 -1.78 1.07 -17.11
N VAL A 230 -2.77 1.02 -16.23
CA VAL A 230 -3.92 0.11 -16.37
C VAL A 230 -4.96 0.74 -17.29
N LEU A 231 -5.15 2.07 -17.22
CA LEU A 231 -6.14 2.77 -18.06
C LEU A 231 -5.76 2.78 -19.56
N ARG A 232 -4.49 2.60 -19.91
CA ARG A 232 -4.00 2.65 -21.29
C ARG A 232 -3.60 1.29 -21.86
N ASN A 233 -3.81 0.20 -21.12
CA ASN A 233 -3.50 -1.14 -21.58
C ASN A 233 -4.71 -1.75 -22.29
N ASP A 234 -4.60 -1.98 -23.60
CA ASP A 234 -5.70 -2.46 -24.44
C ASP A 234 -6.14 -3.90 -24.09
N ASP A 235 -5.22 -4.76 -23.68
CA ASP A 235 -5.51 -6.15 -23.27
C ASP A 235 -6.37 -6.16 -22.00
N LEU A 236 -6.02 -5.32 -21.02
CA LEU A 236 -6.83 -5.13 -19.82
C LEU A 236 -8.21 -4.52 -20.13
N HIS A 237 -8.33 -3.66 -21.15
CA HIS A 237 -9.64 -3.17 -21.60
C HIS A 237 -10.50 -4.29 -22.19
N ALA A 238 -9.91 -5.25 -22.90
CA ALA A 238 -10.63 -6.41 -23.40
C ALA A 238 -11.25 -7.19 -22.23
N ILE A 239 -10.46 -7.53 -21.21
CA ILE A 239 -10.96 -8.18 -19.99
C ILE A 239 -12.06 -7.35 -19.31
N ALA A 240 -11.80 -6.05 -19.12
CA ALA A 240 -12.73 -5.15 -18.45
C ALA A 240 -14.07 -4.97 -19.21
N SER A 241 -14.08 -5.22 -20.53
CA SER A 241 -15.29 -5.23 -21.35
C SER A 241 -16.12 -6.51 -21.19
N HIS A 242 -15.47 -7.63 -20.87
CA HIS A 242 -16.10 -8.94 -20.61
C HIS A 242 -16.52 -9.12 -19.15
N ALA A 243 -15.91 -8.38 -18.23
CA ALA A 243 -16.26 -8.38 -16.81
C ALA A 243 -17.70 -7.90 -16.49
N THR A 244 -18.50 -7.58 -17.52
CA THR A 244 -19.94 -7.29 -17.40
C THR A 244 -20.70 -8.52 -16.91
N GLY A 245 -21.33 -8.45 -15.73
CA GLY A 245 -21.95 -9.61 -15.08
C GLY A 245 -21.12 -10.23 -13.94
N TYR A 246 -20.06 -9.52 -13.52
CA TYR A 246 -19.40 -9.72 -12.21
C TYR A 246 -18.64 -11.03 -12.04
N ARG A 247 -18.28 -11.65 -13.15
CA ARG A 247 -17.43 -12.84 -13.16
C ARG A 247 -16.39 -12.67 -14.23
N VAL A 248 -15.14 -12.66 -13.80
CA VAL A 248 -14.00 -12.94 -14.67
C VAL A 248 -13.69 -14.40 -14.45
N THR A 249 -13.83 -15.20 -15.51
CA THR A 249 -13.43 -16.60 -15.46
C THR A 249 -11.91 -16.69 -15.44
N TRP A 250 -11.40 -17.82 -14.96
CA TRP A 250 -9.95 -18.06 -14.91
C TRP A 250 -9.30 -17.99 -16.29
N PHE A 251 -10.00 -18.41 -17.34
CA PHE A 251 -9.50 -18.36 -18.72
C PHE A 251 -9.48 -16.94 -19.30
N GLU A 252 -10.27 -16.02 -18.76
CA GLU A 252 -10.29 -14.61 -19.17
C GLU A 252 -9.28 -13.77 -18.39
N ALA A 253 -8.58 -14.38 -17.41
CA ALA A 253 -7.63 -13.70 -16.55
C ALA A 253 -6.18 -13.76 -17.06
N ASP A 254 -5.91 -14.49 -18.15
CA ASP A 254 -4.56 -14.68 -18.70
C ASP A 254 -3.86 -13.34 -18.99
N ASP A 255 -4.50 -12.40 -19.70
CA ASP A 255 -3.90 -11.09 -20.00
C ASP A 255 -3.66 -10.25 -18.73
N MET A 256 -4.49 -10.42 -17.69
CA MET A 256 -4.27 -9.77 -16.39
C MET A 256 -3.05 -10.38 -15.69
N TRP A 257 -2.87 -11.70 -15.77
CA TRP A 257 -1.73 -12.39 -15.18
C TRP A 257 -0.44 -12.04 -15.94
N ASP A 258 -0.46 -11.96 -17.26
CA ASP A 258 0.69 -11.51 -18.06
C ASP A 258 1.08 -10.07 -17.73
N PHE A 259 0.08 -9.21 -17.50
CA PHE A 259 0.33 -7.86 -17.01
C PHE A 259 0.94 -7.88 -15.60
N MET A 260 0.49 -8.75 -14.70
CA MET A 260 1.11 -8.92 -13.38
C MET A 260 2.56 -9.39 -13.48
N ASP A 261 2.84 -10.38 -14.33
CA ASP A 261 4.19 -10.90 -14.56
C ASP A 261 5.10 -9.79 -15.09
N THR A 262 4.57 -8.93 -15.96
CA THR A 262 5.26 -7.72 -16.46
C THR A 262 5.57 -6.73 -15.34
N VAL A 263 4.60 -6.42 -14.47
CA VAL A 263 4.80 -5.50 -13.34
C VAL A 263 5.80 -6.08 -12.34
N ALA A 264 5.71 -7.37 -12.04
CA ALA A 264 6.64 -8.07 -11.16
C ALA A 264 8.06 -8.14 -11.76
N GLY A 265 8.18 -8.15 -13.08
CA GLY A 265 9.44 -8.40 -13.78
C GLY A 265 9.87 -9.87 -13.75
N SER A 266 8.95 -10.75 -13.36
CA SER A 266 9.11 -12.20 -13.26
C SER A 266 7.74 -12.86 -13.28
N GLU A 267 7.67 -14.16 -13.57
CA GLU A 267 6.43 -14.93 -13.48
C GLU A 267 5.90 -14.91 -12.03
N CYS A 268 4.68 -14.41 -11.83
CA CYS A 268 3.97 -14.49 -10.56
C CYS A 268 3.58 -15.94 -10.25
N GLU A 269 3.63 -16.30 -8.97
CA GLU A 269 3.25 -17.64 -8.56
C GLU A 269 1.77 -17.92 -8.82
N GLY A 270 1.41 -19.20 -9.01
CA GLY A 270 0.01 -19.58 -9.23
C GLY A 270 -0.92 -19.04 -8.13
N ILE A 271 -0.48 -19.06 -6.86
CA ILE A 271 -1.25 -18.52 -5.74
C ILE A 271 -1.49 -17.01 -5.85
N GLU A 272 -0.54 -16.24 -6.38
CA GLU A 272 -0.69 -14.80 -6.62
C GLU A 272 -1.77 -14.53 -7.67
N LYS A 273 -1.77 -15.33 -8.74
CA LYS A 273 -2.78 -15.29 -9.81
C LYS A 273 -4.18 -15.65 -9.28
N ILE A 274 -4.28 -16.65 -8.38
CA ILE A 274 -5.52 -16.98 -7.65
C ILE A 274 -6.00 -15.76 -6.85
N ILE A 275 -5.08 -15.11 -6.12
CA ILE A 275 -5.43 -13.97 -5.28
C ILE A 275 -5.99 -12.82 -6.09
N ALA A 276 -5.32 -12.49 -7.20
CA ALA A 276 -5.73 -11.42 -8.07
C ALA A 276 -7.17 -11.62 -8.59
N THR A 277 -7.51 -12.83 -9.01
CA THR A 277 -8.83 -13.14 -9.57
C THR A 277 -9.95 -13.11 -8.52
N ASP A 278 -9.75 -13.67 -7.33
CA ASP A 278 -10.79 -13.68 -6.27
C ASP A 278 -11.05 -12.27 -5.69
N VAL A 279 -9.97 -11.52 -5.44
CA VAL A 279 -10.09 -10.14 -4.95
C VAL A 279 -10.76 -9.27 -6.01
N LEU A 280 -10.49 -9.50 -7.30
CA LEU A 280 -11.13 -8.80 -8.40
C LEU A 280 -12.65 -9.01 -8.40
N GLN A 281 -13.12 -10.26 -8.30
CA GLN A 281 -14.57 -10.55 -8.25
C GLN A 281 -15.27 -9.80 -7.11
N SER A 282 -14.61 -9.77 -5.95
CA SER A 282 -15.14 -9.07 -4.78
C SER A 282 -15.15 -7.56 -4.96
N ALA A 283 -14.08 -7.01 -5.53
CA ALA A 283 -13.99 -5.58 -5.83
C ALA A 283 -15.01 -5.15 -6.88
N LEU A 284 -15.24 -5.94 -7.95
CA LEU A 284 -16.26 -5.69 -8.97
C LEU A 284 -17.65 -5.56 -8.35
N ALA A 285 -18.04 -6.52 -7.51
CA ALA A 285 -19.33 -6.48 -6.82
C ALA A 285 -19.47 -5.25 -5.90
N GLN A 286 -18.39 -4.80 -5.25
CA GLN A 286 -18.44 -3.57 -4.45
C GLN A 286 -18.54 -2.31 -5.30
N PHE A 287 -17.77 -2.22 -6.40
CA PHE A 287 -17.83 -1.09 -7.32
C PHE A 287 -19.21 -0.95 -7.98
N GLU A 288 -19.82 -2.06 -8.38
CA GLU A 288 -21.19 -2.09 -8.89
C GLU A 288 -22.17 -1.46 -7.90
N SER A 289 -22.28 -2.02 -6.69
CA SER A 289 -23.21 -1.51 -5.66
C SER A 289 -22.99 -0.02 -5.40
N ILE A 290 -21.74 0.45 -5.34
CA ILE A 290 -21.41 1.87 -5.16
C ILE A 290 -21.88 2.73 -6.34
N VAL A 291 -21.73 2.25 -7.57
CA VAL A 291 -22.15 2.98 -8.78
C VAL A 291 -23.66 3.01 -8.91
N GLU A 292 -24.33 1.89 -8.68
CA GLU A 292 -25.79 1.74 -8.76
C GLU A 292 -26.50 2.57 -7.68
N GLU A 293 -26.09 2.41 -6.42
CA GLU A 293 -26.70 3.09 -5.27
C GLU A 293 -26.20 4.53 -5.11
N ARG A 294 -25.15 4.91 -5.84
CA ARG A 294 -24.45 6.19 -5.68
C ARG A 294 -24.01 6.44 -4.23
N ALA A 295 -23.65 5.37 -3.53
CA ALA A 295 -23.24 5.40 -2.11
C ALA A 295 -22.13 6.44 -1.87
N TRP A 296 -21.28 6.66 -2.87
CA TRP A 296 -20.19 7.65 -2.82
C TRP A 296 -20.63 9.09 -2.57
N GLN A 297 -21.88 9.44 -2.84
CA GLN A 297 -22.42 10.78 -2.59
C GLN A 297 -22.61 11.07 -1.09
N GLN A 298 -22.75 10.02 -0.29
CA GLN A 298 -22.97 10.10 1.16
C GLN A 298 -21.65 9.96 1.94
N TRP A 299 -20.56 9.62 1.28
CA TRP A 299 -19.28 9.42 1.93
C TRP A 299 -18.74 10.70 2.59
N PRO A 300 -18.03 10.58 3.73
CA PRO A 300 -17.35 11.70 4.33
C PRO A 300 -16.35 12.33 3.33
N LYS A 301 -16.44 13.65 3.14
CA LYS A 301 -15.53 14.43 2.28
C LYS A 301 -14.08 14.40 2.79
N THR A 302 -13.93 14.43 4.11
CA THR A 302 -12.66 14.31 4.81
C THR A 302 -12.65 13.00 5.56
N PRO A 303 -11.93 11.98 5.08
CA PRO A 303 -11.82 10.72 5.78
C PRO A 303 -11.11 10.89 7.13
N GLU A 304 -11.64 10.22 8.15
CA GLU A 304 -10.97 10.07 9.42
C GLU A 304 -9.72 9.20 9.23
N SER A 305 -8.56 9.69 9.65
CA SER A 305 -7.30 8.97 9.56
C SER A 305 -6.51 9.11 10.85
N ARG A 306 -5.73 8.08 11.17
CA ARG A 306 -4.84 8.04 12.32
C ARG A 306 -3.46 7.55 11.90
N PRO A 307 -2.38 8.03 12.52
CA PRO A 307 -1.05 7.47 12.29
C PRO A 307 -1.01 5.98 12.65
N SER A 308 -0.16 5.20 11.98
CA SER A 308 0.01 3.78 12.28
C SER A 308 1.09 3.49 13.33
N SER A 309 1.96 4.45 13.68
CA SER A 309 3.10 4.26 14.59
C SER A 309 2.84 4.78 16.02
N ASP A 310 3.43 4.14 17.03
CA ASP A 310 3.31 4.55 18.44
C ASP A 310 4.16 5.81 18.68
N ASP A 311 5.27 5.95 17.93
CA ASP A 311 6.04 7.19 17.84
C ASP A 311 5.18 8.38 17.36
N ALA A 312 4.09 8.13 16.63
CA ALA A 312 3.16 9.18 16.23
C ALA A 312 2.06 9.45 17.28
N GLU A 313 1.84 8.55 18.25
CA GLU A 313 1.03 8.86 19.45
C GLU A 313 1.72 9.90 20.34
N SER A 314 3.06 9.99 20.31
CA SER A 314 3.79 11.14 20.89
C SER A 314 3.40 12.49 20.23
N GLY A 315 2.74 12.42 19.08
CA GLY A 315 2.30 13.55 18.29
C GLY A 315 3.44 14.37 17.68
N GLU A 316 4.72 14.08 17.96
CA GLU A 316 5.84 14.89 17.48
C GLU A 316 6.02 14.77 15.97
N TRP A 317 6.09 13.54 15.45
CA TRP A 317 6.19 13.29 14.02
C TRP A 317 5.00 13.88 13.25
N TRP A 318 3.77 13.68 13.74
CA TRP A 318 2.57 14.25 13.11
C TRP A 318 2.54 15.77 13.19
N ARG A 319 2.98 16.36 14.31
CA ARG A 319 3.14 17.82 14.46
C ARG A 319 4.17 18.35 13.47
N GLU A 320 5.30 17.70 13.27
CA GLU A 320 6.31 18.10 12.28
C GLU A 320 5.77 17.99 10.86
N LEU A 321 5.07 16.91 10.51
CA LEU A 321 4.41 16.75 9.20
C LEU A 321 3.37 17.87 8.96
N MET A 322 2.56 18.19 9.97
CA MET A 322 1.54 19.24 9.88
C MET A 322 2.15 20.65 9.86
N LYS A 323 3.23 20.90 10.63
CA LYS A 323 4.03 22.14 10.57
C LYS A 323 4.63 22.32 9.18
N TRP A 324 5.21 21.26 8.61
CA TRP A 324 5.74 21.26 7.26
C TRP A 324 4.64 21.59 6.23
N LYS A 325 3.48 20.92 6.29
CA LYS A 325 2.34 21.20 5.39
C LYS A 325 1.86 22.64 5.50
N LYS A 326 1.87 23.21 6.72
CA LYS A 326 1.49 24.61 6.97
C LYS A 326 2.52 25.59 6.43
N ARG A 327 3.82 25.31 6.57
CA ARG A 327 4.93 26.15 6.07
C ARG A 327 4.97 26.18 4.54
N ASN A 328 4.65 25.07 3.88
CA ASN A 328 4.75 24.94 2.43
C ASN A 328 3.45 25.19 1.67
N LYS A 329 2.39 25.67 2.35
CA LYS A 329 1.12 26.05 1.71
C LYS A 329 1.21 27.28 0.80
N SER A 330 2.24 28.12 0.98
CA SER A 330 2.45 29.37 0.23
C SER A 330 3.65 29.35 -0.71
N TYR A 331 4.35 28.22 -0.84
CA TYR A 331 5.52 28.13 -1.71
C TYR A 331 5.08 27.85 -3.15
N VAL A 332 5.06 28.92 -3.97
CA VAL A 332 5.05 28.84 -5.42
C VAL A 332 6.51 29.02 -5.85
N PRO A 333 7.23 27.98 -6.30
CA PRO A 333 8.59 28.15 -6.77
C PRO A 333 8.58 29.03 -8.02
N GLN A 334 9.33 30.14 -7.99
CA GLN A 334 9.76 30.80 -9.22
C GLN A 334 10.99 30.06 -9.74
N ASP A 335 10.84 29.54 -10.97
CA ASP A 335 11.80 28.84 -11.82
C ASP A 335 12.72 27.75 -11.22
N PRO A 336 12.62 26.49 -11.72
CA PRO A 336 13.40 25.35 -11.22
C PRO A 336 14.91 25.39 -11.55
N ILE A 337 15.37 26.34 -12.38
CA ILE A 337 16.75 26.37 -12.89
C ILE A 337 17.74 26.94 -11.86
N SER A 338 17.28 27.72 -10.87
CA SER A 338 18.18 28.39 -9.91
C SER A 338 18.55 27.59 -8.66
N VAL A 339 17.89 26.44 -8.43
CA VAL A 339 18.08 25.63 -7.20
C VAL A 339 19.18 24.58 -7.38
N ILE A 340 19.40 24.09 -8.61
CA ILE A 340 20.38 23.04 -8.90
C ILE A 340 21.81 23.55 -8.69
N SER A 341 22.11 24.82 -9.03
CA SER A 341 23.48 25.35 -8.91
C SER A 341 23.95 25.61 -7.47
N ARG A 342 23.03 25.70 -6.49
CA ARG A 342 23.41 25.95 -5.09
C ARG A 342 23.64 24.68 -4.27
N LEU A 343 23.13 23.53 -4.73
CA LEU A 343 23.31 22.26 -4.04
C LEU A 343 24.66 21.60 -4.37
N ASP A 344 25.17 21.80 -5.59
CA ASP A 344 26.47 21.24 -6.00
C ASP A 344 27.65 21.92 -5.29
N ASP A 345 27.58 23.23 -5.01
CA ASP A 345 28.63 23.95 -4.29
C ASP A 345 28.74 23.56 -2.80
N MET A 346 27.63 23.08 -2.21
CA MET A 346 27.59 22.69 -0.79
C MET A 346 28.14 21.27 -0.58
N ILE A 347 27.89 20.35 -1.52
CA ILE A 347 28.33 18.95 -1.42
C ILE A 347 29.85 18.84 -1.66
N ILE A 348 30.42 19.67 -2.54
CA ILE A 348 31.85 19.67 -2.82
C ILE A 348 32.66 20.25 -1.66
N SER A 349 32.13 21.27 -0.96
CA SER A 349 32.83 21.87 0.19
C SER A 349 32.93 20.93 1.40
N ASP A 350 31.89 20.15 1.68
CA ASP A 350 31.88 19.25 2.84
C ASP A 350 32.70 17.96 2.60
N MET A 351 32.78 17.48 1.36
CA MET A 351 33.63 16.32 1.02
C MET A 351 35.13 16.64 1.07
N ILE A 352 35.54 17.87 0.72
CA ILE A 352 36.96 18.28 0.78
C ILE A 352 37.43 18.46 2.22
N ILE A 353 36.57 18.94 3.13
CA ILE A 353 36.91 19.08 4.56
C ILE A 353 37.03 17.71 5.24
N ALA A 354 36.20 16.73 4.86
CA ALA A 354 36.27 15.37 5.41
C ALA A 354 37.52 14.59 4.99
N HIS A 355 38.04 14.81 3.77
CA HIS A 355 39.29 14.16 3.32
C HIS A 355 40.55 14.80 3.91
N ILE A 356 40.55 16.11 4.17
CA ILE A 356 41.73 16.80 4.75
C ILE A 356 41.92 16.47 6.24
N LEU A 357 40.86 16.07 6.96
CA LEU A 357 40.93 15.73 8.39
C LEU A 357 41.29 14.27 8.69
N GLN A 358 41.21 13.35 7.71
CA GLN A 358 41.60 11.94 7.91
C GLN A 358 43.11 11.69 7.74
N ASP A 359 43.85 12.60 7.10
CA ASP A 359 45.29 12.47 6.85
C ASP A 359 46.18 13.13 7.94
N LEU A 360 45.60 13.67 9.02
CA LEU A 360 46.34 14.43 10.04
C LEU A 360 46.41 13.78 11.45
N GLU A 361 45.94 12.54 11.63
CA GLU A 361 46.09 11.82 12.91
C GLU A 361 46.89 10.51 12.77
N ILE A 362 48.17 10.62 12.39
CA ILE A 362 49.20 9.61 12.70
C ILE A 362 50.53 10.31 12.99
N SER A 363 50.79 10.64 14.26
CA SER A 363 52.12 10.62 14.91
C SER A 363 52.05 11.23 16.32
N ASP A 364 51.94 10.38 17.34
CA ASP A 364 52.96 10.17 18.39
C ASP A 364 52.50 9.10 19.40
#